data_AF-A0A1L3ZSC1-F1
#
_entry.id   AF-A0A1L3ZSC1-F1
#
_cell.length_a   1.000
_cell.length_b   1.000
_cell.length_c   1.000
_cell.angle_alpha   90.00
_cell.angle_beta   90.00
_cell.angle_gamma   90.00
#
_symmetry.space_group_name_H-M   'P 1'
#
loop_
_entity.id
_entity.type
_entity.pdbx_description
1 polymer ?
#
loop_
_entity_poly.entity_id
_entity_poly.type
_entity_poly.pdbx_seq_one_letter_code
_entity_poly.pdbx_strand_id
1 'polypeptide(L)'
;MFLEQATRDHTFIHCLVHVPWTKGVFGRLTQDLGSLRDLHGGPIYALHPPEDRKHFKFLNRMGFKYAASYKDKKGRPMEIYSI
;
A
#
# COMPACT_ATOMS: atom_id res chain seq x y z
N MET A 1 17.57 -6.14 3.29
CA MET A 1 16.67 -7.00 2.52
C MET A 1 15.27 -6.57 2.84
N PHE A 2 14.74 -5.72 1.96
CA PHE A 2 13.34 -5.34 1.96
C PHE A 2 12.53 -6.47 1.31
N LEU A 3 11.28 -6.67 1.70
CA LEU A 3 10.43 -7.77 1.19
C LEU A 3 10.32 -7.76 -0.34
N GLU A 4 10.33 -6.55 -0.90
CA GLU A 4 10.31 -6.21 -2.32
C GLU A 4 11.54 -6.73 -3.09
N GLN A 5 12.67 -6.86 -2.40
CA GLN A 5 13.90 -7.41 -2.98
C GLN A 5 13.94 -8.95 -2.90
N ALA A 6 13.06 -9.56 -2.10
CA ALA A 6 13.00 -11.00 -1.89
C ALA A 6 11.95 -11.70 -2.77
N THR A 7 11.09 -10.94 -3.45
CA THR A 7 9.93 -11.46 -4.18
C THR A 7 9.90 -10.88 -5.60
N ARG A 8 10.57 -11.56 -6.54
CA ARG A 8 10.68 -11.09 -7.94
C ARG A 8 9.32 -10.97 -8.65
N ASP A 9 8.34 -11.76 -8.21
CA ASP A 9 7.02 -11.82 -8.84
C ASP A 9 5.97 -10.94 -8.14
N HIS A 10 6.36 -10.17 -7.11
CA HIS A 10 5.44 -9.34 -6.34
C HIS A 10 5.77 -7.87 -6.53
N THR A 11 4.73 -7.05 -6.73
CA THR A 11 4.88 -5.60 -6.86
C THR A 11 4.45 -4.91 -5.58
N PHE A 12 5.36 -4.13 -5.00
CA PHE A 12 5.09 -3.34 -3.81
C PHE A 12 5.07 -1.85 -4.17
N ILE A 13 4.07 -1.13 -3.65
CA ILE A 13 3.99 0.32 -3.75
C ILE A 13 4.26 0.95 -2.38
N HIS A 14 5.00 2.05 -2.39
CA HIS A 14 5.17 2.92 -1.23
C HIS A 14 4.24 4.12 -1.38
N CYS A 15 3.40 4.37 -0.38
CA CYS A 15 2.52 5.53 -0.35
C CYS A 15 2.88 6.43 0.83
N LEU A 16 3.50 7.56 0.54
CA LEU A 16 3.80 8.59 1.54
C LEU A 16 2.78 9.72 1.46
N VAL A 17 1.92 9.80 2.48
CA VAL A 17 0.88 10.84 2.58
C VAL A 17 1.39 12.01 3.43
N HIS A 18 2.09 12.95 2.79
CA HIS A 18 2.69 14.11 3.48
C HIS A 18 1.69 15.22 3.82
N VAL A 19 0.67 15.43 2.98
CA VAL A 19 -0.30 16.54 3.11
C VAL A 19 -1.74 16.03 2.94
N PRO A 20 -2.74 16.71 3.53
CA PRO A 20 -4.14 16.41 3.27
C PRO A 20 -4.47 16.58 1.78
N TRP A 21 -5.21 15.64 1.19
CA TRP A 21 -5.61 15.72 -0.21
C TRP A 21 -6.99 16.35 -0.37
N THR A 22 -7.12 17.19 -1.39
CA THR A 22 -8.43 17.67 -1.84
C THR A 22 -9.23 16.51 -2.45
N LYS A 23 -10.55 16.66 -2.52
CA LYS A 23 -11.43 15.65 -3.14
C LYS A 23 -11.01 15.34 -4.59
N GLY A 24 -10.62 16.36 -5.36
CA GLY A 24 -10.19 16.19 -6.75
C GLY A 24 -8.87 15.43 -6.90
N VAL A 25 -7.88 15.70 -6.03
CA VAL A 25 -6.62 14.95 -6.02
C VAL A 25 -6.86 13.50 -5.66
N PHE A 26 -7.66 13.24 -4.62
CA PHE A 26 -8.00 11.87 -4.23
C PHE A 26 -8.74 11.13 -5.36
N GLY A 27 -9.71 11.77 -6.03
CA GLY A 27 -10.46 11.17 -7.12
C GLY A 27 -9.61 10.77 -8.33
N ARG A 28 -8.68 11.65 -8.76
CA ARG A 28 -7.73 11.32 -9.84
C ARG A 28 -6.82 10.15 -9.44
N LEU A 29 -6.26 10.19 -8.23
CA LEU A 29 -5.39 9.12 -7.78
C LEU A 29 -6.11 7.76 -7.70
N THR A 30 -7.39 7.74 -7.32
CA THR A 30 -8.20 6.51 -7.34
C THR A 30 -8.38 5.98 -8.77
N GLN A 31 -8.61 6.86 -9.76
CA GLN A 31 -8.71 6.46 -11.17
C GLN A 31 -7.37 5.94 -11.72
N ASP A 32 -6.28 6.62 -11.40
CA ASP A 32 -4.93 6.24 -11.81
C ASP A 32 -4.54 4.88 -11.19
N LEU A 33 -4.85 4.66 -9.92
CA LEU A 33 -4.63 3.37 -9.24
C LEU A 33 -5.47 2.24 -9.86
N GLY A 34 -6.72 2.51 -10.23
CA GLY A 34 -7.57 1.56 -10.94
C GLY A 34 -6.96 1.16 -12.28
N SER A 35 -6.53 2.15 -13.06
CA SER A 35 -5.89 1.93 -14.36
C SER A 35 -4.58 1.15 -14.22
N LEU A 36 -3.77 1.48 -13.20
CA LEU A 36 -2.54 0.74 -12.89
C LEU A 36 -2.85 -0.72 -12.57
N ARG A 37 -3.84 -0.99 -11.71
CA ARG A 37 -4.23 -2.36 -11.35
C ARG A 37 -4.67 -3.16 -12.57
N ASP A 38 -5.49 -2.56 -13.43
CA ASP A 38 -6.02 -3.23 -14.62
C ASP A 38 -4.90 -3.52 -15.64
N LEU A 39 -3.91 -2.64 -15.76
CA LEU A 39 -2.72 -2.86 -16.60
C LEU A 39 -1.74 -3.87 -16.00
N HIS A 40 -1.59 -3.86 -14.67
CA HIS A 40 -0.65 -4.69 -13.94
C HIS A 40 -1.11 -6.15 -13.84
N GLY A 41 -2.42 -6.40 -13.73
CA GLY A 41 -3.01 -7.74 -13.61
C GLY A 41 -3.05 -8.28 -12.17
N GLY A 42 -2.39 -7.60 -11.23
CA GLY A 42 -2.47 -7.85 -9.78
C GLY A 42 -1.75 -9.10 -9.28
N PRO A 43 -1.73 -9.31 -7.95
CA PRO A 43 -2.03 -8.33 -6.89
C PRO A 43 -0.90 -7.31 -6.68
N ILE A 44 -1.27 -6.09 -6.25
CA ILE A 44 -0.32 -5.04 -5.84
C ILE A 44 -0.31 -4.95 -4.32
N TYR A 45 0.88 -4.90 -3.71
CA TYR A 45 1.06 -4.92 -2.27
C TYR A 45 1.51 -3.57 -1.71
N ALA A 46 1.20 -3.32 -0.44
CA ALA A 46 1.68 -2.16 0.31
C ALA A 46 2.15 -2.58 1.71
N LEU A 47 3.30 -2.06 2.15
CA LEU A 47 3.81 -2.25 3.50
C LEU A 47 3.29 -1.17 4.44
N HIS A 48 2.79 -1.57 5.60
CA HIS A 48 2.13 -0.67 6.54
C HIS A 48 2.64 -0.87 7.98
N PRO A 49 3.23 0.16 8.61
CA PRO A 49 3.44 0.17 10.05
C PRO A 49 2.08 0.37 10.76
N PRO A 50 1.64 -0.53 11.67
CA PRO A 50 0.31 -0.46 12.31
C PRO A 50 0.00 0.87 13.01
N GLU A 51 1.03 1.60 13.45
CA GLU A 51 0.90 2.89 14.10
C GLU A 51 0.58 4.06 13.13
N ASP A 52 0.77 3.89 11.82
CA ASP A 52 0.55 4.94 10.82
C ASP A 52 -0.93 5.09 10.41
N ARG A 53 -1.69 5.78 11.27
CA ARG A 53 -3.13 6.02 11.04
C ARG A 53 -3.45 6.72 9.71
N LYS A 54 -2.55 7.57 9.19
CA LYS A 54 -2.78 8.29 7.93
C LYS A 54 -2.68 7.33 6.75
N HIS A 55 -1.63 6.51 6.74
CA HIS A 55 -1.46 5.48 5.72
C HIS A 55 -2.58 4.44 5.79
N PHE A 56 -2.97 3.97 6.98
CA PHE A 56 -4.09 3.04 7.14
C PHE A 56 -5.40 3.58 6.54
N LYS A 57 -5.72 4.86 6.81
CA LYS A 57 -6.89 5.52 6.23
C LYS A 57 -6.79 5.61 4.70
N PHE A 58 -5.61 5.86 4.15
CA PHE A 58 -5.40 5.85 2.70
C PHE A 58 -5.67 4.46 2.12
N LEU A 59 -5.06 3.41 2.67
CA LEU A 59 -5.22 2.02 2.21
C LEU A 59 -6.69 1.62 2.17
N ASN A 60 -7.41 1.84 3.26
CA ASN A 60 -8.84 1.54 3.34
C ASN A 60 -9.67 2.30 2.31
N ARG A 61 -9.36 3.58 2.07
CA ARG A 61 -10.10 4.38 1.09
C ARG A 61 -9.79 3.99 -0.36
N MET A 62 -8.60 3.45 -0.62
CA MET A 62 -8.21 2.97 -1.93
C MET A 62 -8.66 1.54 -2.23
N GLY A 63 -9.15 0.81 -1.21
CA GLY A 63 -9.65 -0.56 -1.36
C GLY A 63 -8.62 -1.65 -1.11
N PHE A 64 -7.47 -1.29 -0.55
CA PHE A 64 -6.50 -2.27 -0.06
C PHE A 64 -7.08 -3.09 1.09
N LYS A 65 -6.77 -4.39 1.12
CA LYS A 65 -7.21 -5.33 2.14
C LYS A 65 -6.01 -5.94 2.85
N TYR A 66 -6.13 -6.16 4.16
CA TYR A 66 -5.12 -6.85 4.94
C TYR A 66 -4.82 -8.23 4.34
N ALA A 67 -3.54 -8.53 4.17
CA ALA A 67 -3.07 -9.80 3.62
C ALA A 67 -2.26 -10.59 4.66
N ALA A 68 -1.33 -9.94 5.36
CA ALA A 68 -0.47 -10.59 6.34
C ALA A 68 0.14 -9.60 7.34
N SER A 69 0.75 -10.12 8.40
CA SER A 69 1.60 -9.35 9.31
C SER A 69 2.89 -10.11 9.59
N TYR A 70 3.95 -9.36 9.90
CA TYR A 70 5.27 -9.90 10.22
C TYR A 70 6.02 -8.95 11.15
N LYS A 71 7.16 -9.40 11.67
CA LYS A 71 8.12 -8.53 12.37
C LYS A 71 9.28 -8.22 11.45
N ASP A 72 9.64 -6.95 11.34
CA ASP A 72 10.82 -6.55 10.58
C ASP A 72 12.13 -6.98 11.28
N LYS A 73 13.28 -6.70 10.64
CA LYS A 73 14.61 -7.05 11.18
C LYS A 73 14.94 -6.39 12.53
N LYS A 74 14.18 -5.37 12.94
CA LYS A 74 14.31 -4.67 14.22
C LYS A 74 13.24 -5.12 15.23
N GLY A 75 12.45 -6.15 14.92
CA GLY A 75 11.37 -6.65 15.76
C GLY A 75 10.10 -5.79 15.74
N ARG A 76 10.01 -4.78 14.86
CA ARG A 76 8.85 -3.90 14.76
C ARG A 76 7.72 -4.59 14.01
N PRO A 77 6.46 -4.45 14.46
CA PRO A 77 5.33 -5.03 13.76
C PRO A 77 5.11 -4.31 12.43
N MET A 78 4.84 -5.09 11.39
CA MET A 78 4.55 -4.62 10.04
C MET A 78 3.36 -5.41 9.49
N GLU A 79 2.55 -4.75 8.69
CA GLU A 79 1.43 -5.34 7.98
C GLU A 79 1.64 -5.23 6.47
N ILE A 80 1.05 -6.17 5.75
CA ILE A 80 1.01 -6.22 4.29
C ILE A 80 -0.46 -6.10 3.89
N TYR A 81 -0.74 -5.16 3.00
CA TYR A 81 -2.04 -5.00 2.37
C TYR A 81 -1.92 -5.28 0.88
N SER A 82 -3.02 -5.70 0.26
CA SER A 82 -3.08 -5.98 -1.18
C SER A 82 -4.35 -5.45 -1.83
N ILE A 83 -4.28 -5.14 -3.12
CA ILE A 83 -5.39 -4.74 -3.99
C ILE A 83 -5.29 -5.39 -5.37
#